data_AF-A0A183EY44-F1
#
_entry.id   AF-A0A183EY44-F1
#
_cell.length_a   1.000
_cell.length_b   1.000
_cell.length_c   1.000
_cell.angle_alpha   90.00
_cell.angle_beta   90.00
_cell.angle_gamma   90.00
#
_symmetry.space_group_name_H-M   'P 1'
#
loop_
_entity.id
_entity.type
_entity.pdbx_description
1 polymer ?
#
loop_
_entity_poly.entity_id
_entity_poly.type
_entity_poly.pdbx_seq_one_letter_code
_entity_poly.pdbx_strand_id
1 'polypeptide(L)'
;MPTYFRYNYTKFIGGILLLTMHDFKALNGMSNKYWGWGLEDDEFYLRLRDANFLSSMQRPVNLTTDRRNTFRHIHNPVLRKRDFKKYGNQKEV
;
A
#
# COMPACT_ATOMS: atom_id res chain seq x y z
N MET A 1 10.39 -8.06 14.81
CA MET A 1 10.46 -6.65 14.37
C MET A 1 9.07 -6.04 14.38
N PRO A 2 8.81 -4.92 15.06
CA PRO A 2 7.50 -4.28 15.05
C PRO A 2 7.14 -3.90 13.60
N THR A 3 5.91 -4.20 13.18
CA THR A 3 5.39 -3.88 11.83
C THR A 3 5.39 -2.39 11.50
N TYR A 4 5.58 -1.54 12.52
CA TYR A 4 5.48 -0.09 12.47
C TYR A 4 6.53 0.61 11.58
N PHE A 5 7.75 0.08 11.50
CA PHE A 5 8.85 0.71 10.74
C PHE A 5 8.77 0.47 9.23
N ARG A 6 8.00 -0.54 8.78
CA ARG A 6 7.98 -0.96 7.37
C ARG A 6 7.15 -0.06 6.45
N TYR A 7 6.28 0.79 7.00
CA TYR A 7 5.35 1.63 6.23
C TYR A 7 5.52 3.13 6.53
N ASN A 8 6.77 3.57 6.74
CA ASN A 8 7.07 4.98 7.02
C ASN A 8 7.86 5.66 5.90
N TYR A 9 7.71 5.16 4.67
CA TYR A 9 8.31 5.77 3.49
C TYR A 9 7.26 6.59 2.74
N THR A 10 7.70 7.69 2.11
CA THR A 10 6.82 8.70 1.50
C THR A 10 5.93 8.16 0.38
N LYS A 11 6.35 7.05 -0.24
CA LYS A 11 5.65 6.39 -1.35
C LYS A 11 4.62 5.35 -0.91
N PHE A 12 4.48 5.10 0.40
CA PHE A 12 3.56 4.08 0.91
C PHE A 12 2.09 4.51 0.70
N ILE A 13 1.35 3.76 -0.11
CA ILE A 13 -0.08 4.00 -0.39
C ILE A 13 -0.99 2.85 0.07
N GLY A 14 -0.44 1.86 0.76
CA GLY A 14 -1.21 0.74 1.29
C GLY A 14 -2.09 1.10 2.49
N GLY A 15 -2.87 0.12 2.95
CA GLY A 15 -3.80 0.28 4.07
C GLY A 15 -5.16 0.83 3.64
N ILE A 16 -5.24 2.13 3.31
CA ILE A 16 -6.46 2.78 2.84
C ILE A 16 -6.09 3.79 1.73
N LEU A 17 -6.66 3.62 0.55
CA LEU A 17 -6.50 4.48 -0.61
C LEU A 17 -7.87 4.67 -1.29
N LEU A 18 -8.19 5.91 -1.68
CA LEU A 18 -9.43 6.26 -2.36
C LEU A 18 -9.11 6.78 -3.77
N LEU A 19 -9.88 6.32 -4.76
CA LEU A 19 -9.85 6.81 -6.14
C LEU A 19 -11.27 6.94 -6.66
N THR A 20 -11.48 7.82 -7.63
CA THR A 20 -12.72 7.77 -8.41
C THR A 20 -12.70 6.54 -9.32
N MET A 21 -13.89 6.08 -9.74
CA MET A 21 -13.99 4.99 -10.72
C MET A 21 -13.34 5.35 -12.06
N HIS A 22 -13.32 6.64 -12.42
CA HIS A 22 -12.64 7.13 -13.61
C HIS A 22 -11.13 6.94 -13.50
N ASP A 23 -10.52 7.39 -12.39
CA ASP A 23 -9.07 7.32 -12.19
C ASP A 23 -8.59 5.87 -12.10
N PHE A 24 -9.35 5.00 -11.43
CA PHE A 24 -9.02 3.58 -11.35
C PHE A 24 -9.00 2.91 -12.73
N LYS A 25 -9.95 3.25 -13.61
CA LYS A 25 -9.98 2.77 -14.99
C LYS A 25 -8.84 3.34 -15.82
N ALA A 26 -8.52 4.63 -15.65
CA ALA A 26 -7.40 5.28 -16.34
C ALA A 26 -6.05 4.63 -16.00
N LEU A 27 -5.89 4.10 -14.79
CA LEU A 27 -4.71 3.36 -14.34
C LEU A 27 -4.68 1.88 -14.77
N ASN A 28 -5.72 1.42 -15.48
CA ASN A 28 -5.94 0.01 -15.78
C ASN A 28 -5.92 -0.89 -14.52
N GLY A 29 -6.52 -0.39 -13.44
CA GLY A 29 -6.59 -1.07 -12.15
C GLY A 29 -5.22 -1.41 -11.53
N MET A 30 -5.21 -2.36 -10.60
CA MET A 30 -4.00 -2.90 -9.98
C MET A 30 -3.44 -4.09 -10.78
N SER A 31 -2.15 -4.38 -10.60
CA SER A 31 -1.53 -5.57 -11.20
C SER A 31 -2.06 -6.89 -10.61
N ASN A 32 -2.28 -7.88 -11.49
CA ASN A 32 -2.66 -9.25 -11.11
C ASN A 32 -1.45 -10.16 -10.84
N LYS A 33 -0.22 -9.63 -10.80
CA LYS A 33 1.02 -10.42 -10.67
C LYS A 33 1.44 -10.67 -9.22
N TYR A 34 0.89 -9.92 -8.26
CA TYR A 34 1.32 -9.95 -6.87
C TYR A 34 0.47 -10.95 -6.07
N TRP A 35 1.04 -12.14 -5.87
CA TRP A 35 0.45 -13.22 -5.08
C TRP A 35 1.24 -13.42 -3.78
N GLY A 36 0.54 -13.47 -2.66
CA GLY A 36 1.15 -13.37 -1.34
C GLY A 36 1.14 -11.92 -0.83
N TRP A 37 1.86 -11.66 0.27
CA TRP A 37 1.89 -10.34 0.89
C TRP A 37 3.02 -9.46 0.33
N GLY A 38 2.64 -8.28 -0.20
CA GLY A 38 3.53 -7.15 -0.46
C GLY A 38 3.80 -6.85 -1.95
N LEU A 39 4.30 -5.62 -2.18
CA LEU A 39 4.69 -5.01 -3.47
C LEU A 39 3.54 -4.62 -4.41
N GLU A 40 2.29 -4.99 -4.12
CA GLU A 40 1.16 -4.63 -4.96
C GLU A 40 0.83 -3.12 -4.88
N ASP A 41 0.98 -2.56 -3.69
CA ASP A 41 0.77 -1.14 -3.40
C ASP A 41 1.93 -0.29 -3.94
N ASP A 42 3.17 -0.79 -3.84
CA ASP A 42 4.34 -0.15 -4.43
C ASP A 42 4.25 -0.08 -5.97
N GLU A 43 3.80 -1.15 -6.65
CA GLU A 43 3.58 -1.11 -8.10
C GLU A 43 2.45 -0.16 -8.48
N PHE A 44 1.37 -0.15 -7.70
CA PHE A 44 0.27 0.76 -7.96
C PHE A 44 0.68 2.23 -7.74
N TYR A 45 1.60 2.52 -6.83
CA TYR A 45 2.22 3.84 -6.71
C TYR A 45 2.99 4.25 -7.98
N LEU A 46 3.71 3.32 -8.61
CA LEU A 46 4.39 3.59 -9.88
C LEU A 46 3.38 3.91 -10.99
N ARG A 47 2.24 3.22 -11.06
CA ARG A 47 1.18 3.57 -12.02
C ARG A 47 0.64 4.98 -11.80
N LEU A 48 0.40 5.36 -10.55
CA LEU A 48 -0.05 6.72 -10.20
C LEU A 48 0.99 7.77 -10.60
N ARG A 49 2.27 7.48 -10.41
CA ARG A 49 3.37 8.35 -10.86
C ARG A 49 3.38 8.49 -12.37
N ASP A 50 3.36 7.37 -13.09
CA ASP A 50 3.53 7.33 -14.53
C ASP A 50 2.29 7.92 -15.26
N ALA A 51 1.12 7.88 -14.62
CA ALA A 51 -0.10 8.55 -15.09
C ALA A 51 -0.24 10.01 -14.61
N ASN A 52 0.77 10.58 -13.92
CA ASN A 52 0.77 11.94 -13.37
C ASN A 52 -0.38 12.24 -12.37
N PHE A 53 -0.84 11.23 -11.62
CA PHE A 53 -1.90 11.40 -10.62
C PHE A 53 -1.39 11.77 -9.24
N LEU A 54 -0.07 11.74 -9.01
CA LEU A 54 0.52 12.07 -7.70
C LEU A 54 0.26 13.52 -7.26
N SER A 55 0.13 14.47 -8.19
CA SER A 55 -0.17 15.87 -7.86
C SER A 55 -1.57 16.05 -7.28
N SER A 56 -2.50 15.16 -7.63
CA SER A 56 -3.88 15.15 -7.14
C SER A 56 -4.03 14.34 -5.85
N MET A 57 -2.98 13.63 -5.42
CA MET A 57 -3.01 12.81 -4.21
C MET A 57 -2.97 13.70 -2.97
N GLN A 58 -3.97 13.51 -2.11
CA GLN A 58 -4.06 14.23 -0.85
C GLN A 58 -3.85 13.27 0.32
N ARG A 59 -3.16 13.75 1.35
CA ARG A 59 -3.10 13.11 2.66
C ARG A 59 -3.79 14.02 3.68
N PRO A 60 -4.53 13.48 4.65
CA PRO A 60 -5.12 14.29 5.70
C PRO A 60 -4.04 15.11 6.42
N VAL A 61 -4.28 16.42 6.51
CA VAL A 61 -3.44 17.36 7.25
C VAL A 61 -4.13 17.78 8.55
N ASN A 62 -3.39 18.38 9.49
CA ASN A 62 -3.92 18.89 10.76
C ASN A 62 -4.58 17.82 11.64
N LEU A 63 -4.11 16.57 11.57
CA LEU A 63 -4.52 15.52 12.48
C LEU A 63 -4.01 15.85 13.89
N THR A 64 -4.90 15.78 14.88
CA THR A 64 -4.53 15.82 16.31
C THR A 64 -4.01 14.48 16.83
N THR A 65 -4.07 13.45 15.99
CA THR A 65 -3.62 12.08 16.26
C THR A 65 -2.34 11.75 15.49
N ASP A 66 -1.68 10.66 15.86
CA ASP A 66 -0.47 10.17 15.24
C ASP A 66 -0.57 8.67 14.89
N ARG A 67 0.54 8.09 14.42
CA ARG A 67 0.63 6.69 13.99
C ARG A 67 0.27 5.66 15.08
N ARG A 68 0.15 6.05 16.35
CA ARG A 68 -0.23 5.19 17.48
C ARG A 68 -1.74 5.19 17.73
N ASN A 69 -2.46 6.23 17.31
CA ASN A 69 -3.88 6.42 17.67
C ASN A 69 -4.80 6.93 16.55
N THR A 70 -4.30 7.25 15.35
CA THR A 70 -5.17 7.56 14.19
C THR A 70 -5.95 6.33 13.73
N PHE A 71 -5.31 5.14 13.75
CA PHE A 71 -5.96 3.89 13.36
C PHE A 71 -5.73 2.80 14.40
N ARG A 72 -6.79 2.07 14.73
CA ARG A 72 -6.70 0.84 15.53
C ARG A 72 -6.41 -0.34 14.61
N HIS A 73 -5.12 -0.68 14.42
CA HIS A 73 -4.72 -1.82 13.62
C HIS A 73 -4.79 -3.13 14.42
N ILE A 74 -5.96 -3.77 14.43
CA ILE A 74 -6.19 -5.05 15.12
C ILE A 74 -5.64 -6.20 14.27
N HIS A 75 -4.34 -6.42 14.36
CA HIS A 75 -3.64 -7.47 13.62
C HIS A 75 -2.62 -8.15 14.55
N ASN A 76 -3.05 -9.25 15.18
CA ASN A 76 -2.13 -10.08 15.94
C ASN A 76 -1.27 -10.89 14.96
N PRO A 77 0.05 -10.67 14.88
CA PRO A 77 0.90 -11.31 13.87
C PRO A 77 1.06 -12.83 14.07
N VAL A 78 0.75 -13.36 15.26
CA VAL A 78 0.76 -14.80 15.54
C VAL A 78 -0.50 -15.47 14.99
N LEU A 79 -1.66 -14.83 15.16
CA LEU A 79 -2.96 -15.35 14.72
C LEU A 79 -3.27 -15.00 13.26
N ARG A 80 -2.80 -13.85 12.78
CA ARG A 80 -2.98 -13.32 11.42
C ARG A 80 -1.62 -13.25 10.74
N LYS A 81 -1.00 -14.41 10.52
CA LYS A 81 0.29 -14.48 9.83
C LYS A 81 0.14 -13.99 8.39
N ARG A 82 1.01 -13.06 7.99
CA ARG A 82 1.14 -12.66 6.59
C ARG A 82 1.86 -13.76 5.81
N ASP A 83 1.42 -14.00 4.58
CA ASP A 83 2.11 -14.91 3.67
C ASP A 83 3.26 -14.20 2.96
N PHE A 84 4.47 -14.35 3.50
CA PHE A 84 5.68 -13.79 2.92
C PHE A 84 6.44 -14.79 2.03
N LYS A 85 5.91 -16.00 1.84
CA LYS A 85 6.67 -17.05 1.17
C LYS A 85 6.74 -16.73 -0.33
N LYS A 86 7.96 -16.59 -0.85
CA LYS A 86 8.23 -16.38 -2.26
C LYS A 86 8.48 -17.72 -2.97
N TYR A 87 7.88 -17.90 -4.14
CA TYR A 87 7.99 -19.12 -4.96
C TYR A 87 8.65 -18.82 -6.31
N GLY A 88 9.55 -19.71 -6.75
CA GLY A 88 10.19 -19.63 -8.06
C GLY A 88 10.78 -18.24 -8.35
N ASN A 89 10.40 -17.68 -9.50
CA ASN A 89 10.84 -16.38 -10.00
C ASN A 89 10.25 -15.17 -9.26
N GLN A 90 9.35 -15.34 -8.28
CA GLN A 90 8.90 -14.23 -7.42
C GLN A 90 10.04 -13.60 -6.58
N LYS A 91 11.19 -14.27 -6.49
CA LYS A 91 12.39 -13.75 -5.81
C LYS A 91 13.19 -12.77 -6.66
N GLU A 92 13.00 -12.78 -7.98
CA GLU A 92 13.72 -11.96 -8.96
C GLU A 92 13.03 -10.61 -9.22
N VAL A 93 11.86 -10.41 -8.62
CA VAL A 93 11.05 -9.19 -8.68
C VAL A 93 11.31 -8.30 -7.46
#